data_AF-X1K889-F1
#
_entry.id   AF-X1K889-F1
#
_cell.length_a   1.000
_cell.length_b   1.000
_cell.length_c   1.000
_cell.angle_alpha   90.00
_cell.angle_beta   90.00
_cell.angle_gamma   90.00
#
_symmetry.space_group_name_H-M   'P 1'
#
loop_
_entity.id
_entity.type
_entity.pdbx_description
1 polymer ?
#
loop_
_entity_poly.entity_id
_entity_poly.type
_entity_poly.pdbx_seq_one_letter_code
_entity_poly.pdbx_strand_id
1 'polypeptide(L)'
;VNTHVSCKYKNLDTSTKNPASHAFSVLRYIVWLVAERRPLLFIGVPSFVLIILGIFFAIITLQYYNQTHVFPIPYAILVSIFLIIGALGMFMGLVLNVLPNMLKRARLEDF
;
A
#
# COMPACT_ATOMS: atom_id res chain seq x y z
N VAL A 1 33.02 34.07 14.99
CA VAL A 1 32.81 33.33 13.73
C VAL A 1 32.67 31.87 14.08
N ASN A 2 31.56 31.24 13.70
CA ASN A 2 31.29 29.82 13.96
C ASN A 2 31.94 29.00 12.84
N THR A 3 32.93 28.17 13.14
CA THR A 3 33.59 27.30 12.15
C THR A 3 33.41 25.84 12.56
N HIS A 4 32.73 25.07 11.72
CA HIS A 4 32.53 23.63 11.92
C HIS A 4 33.87 22.88 11.88
N VAL A 5 34.11 22.05 12.88
CA VAL A 5 35.23 21.09 12.91
C VAL A 5 34.70 19.72 12.50
N SER A 6 35.36 19.07 11.54
CA SER A 6 35.08 17.69 11.13
C SER A 6 36.20 16.77 11.63
N CYS A 7 35.84 15.83 12.50
CA CYS A 7 36.76 14.83 13.04
C CYS A 7 36.57 13.50 12.31
N LYS A 8 37.59 13.04 11.59
CA LYS A 8 37.70 11.64 11.14
C LYS A 8 38.66 10.89 12.05
N TYR A 9 38.21 9.79 12.62
CA TYR A 9 39.06 8.93 13.42
C TYR A 9 40.00 8.13 12.53
N LYS A 10 41.31 8.31 12.73
CA LYS A 10 42.37 7.59 12.00
C LYS A 10 42.56 6.22 12.66
N ASN A 11 42.52 5.14 11.88
CA ASN A 11 42.63 3.73 12.30
C ASN A 11 41.39 3.11 13.00
N LEU A 12 40.18 3.47 12.59
CA LEU A 12 38.96 2.75 13.00
C LEU A 12 38.22 2.25 11.77
N ASP A 13 38.00 0.94 11.69
CA ASP A 13 37.13 0.32 10.68
C ASP A 13 35.75 0.96 10.77
N THR A 14 35.41 1.75 9.76
CA THR A 14 34.16 2.51 9.74
C THR A 14 33.05 1.67 9.12
N SER A 15 31.89 1.76 9.78
CA SER A 15 30.57 1.24 9.42
C SER A 15 30.33 -0.26 9.64
N THR A 16 30.14 -0.64 10.91
CA THR A 16 29.48 -1.90 11.31
C THR A 16 28.01 -1.69 11.67
N LYS A 17 27.25 -0.97 10.85
CA LYS A 17 25.79 -1.13 10.86
C LYS A 17 25.41 -1.74 9.52
N ASN A 18 25.15 -3.05 9.55
CA ASN A 18 24.76 -3.80 8.37
C ASN A 18 23.59 -3.07 7.70
N PRO A 19 23.75 -2.50 6.49
CA PRO A 19 22.71 -1.70 5.85
C PRO A 19 21.41 -2.48 5.70
N ALA A 20 21.48 -3.81 5.60
CA ALA A 20 20.32 -4.69 5.62
C ALA A 20 19.55 -4.66 6.95
N SER A 21 20.24 -4.68 8.10
CA SER A 21 19.58 -4.62 9.41
C SER A 21 19.00 -3.24 9.70
N HIS A 22 19.65 -2.18 9.21
CA HIS A 22 19.11 -0.83 9.28
C HIS A 22 17.86 -0.69 8.40
N ALA A 23 17.88 -1.18 7.17
CA ALA A 23 16.73 -1.19 6.28
C ALA A 23 15.52 -1.93 6.90
N PHE A 24 15.76 -3.06 7.58
CA PHE A 24 14.70 -3.81 8.25
C PHE A 24 14.05 -3.02 9.40
N SER A 25 14.84 -2.23 10.15
CA SER A 25 14.31 -1.36 11.21
C SER A 25 13.37 -0.28 10.66
N VAL A 26 13.70 0.29 9.50
CA VAL A 26 12.87 1.29 8.81
C VAL A 26 11.59 0.66 8.27
N LEU A 27 11.66 -0.52 7.65
CA LEU A 27 10.49 -1.25 7.17
C LEU A 27 9.50 -1.53 8.31
N ARG A 28 10.01 -2.00 9.46
CA ARG A 28 9.20 -2.26 10.65
C ARG A 28 8.49 -1.00 11.16
N TYR A 29 9.18 0.14 11.14
CA TYR A 29 8.59 1.42 11.52
C TYR A 29 7.49 1.88 10.55
N ILE A 30 7.68 1.69 9.24
CA ILE A 30 6.66 2.00 8.22
C ILE A 30 5.41 1.13 8.43
N VAL A 31 5.57 -0.18 8.61
CA VAL A 31 4.44 -1.09 8.87
C VAL A 31 3.71 -0.71 10.15
N TRP A 32 4.43 -0.36 11.21
CA TRP A 32 3.83 0.13 12.46
C TRP A 32 3.05 1.44 12.24
N LEU A 33 3.61 2.39 11.50
CA LEU A 33 2.96 3.66 11.20
C LEU A 33 1.66 3.47 10.40
N VAL A 34 1.68 2.55 9.43
CA VAL A 34 0.51 2.16 8.63
C VAL A 34 -0.58 1.54 9.52
N ALA A 35 -0.19 0.67 10.45
CA ALA A 35 -1.12 0.02 11.38
C ALA A 35 -1.72 1.00 12.40
N GLU A 36 -0.93 1.93 12.93
CA GLU A 36 -1.30 2.75 14.09
C GLU A 36 -2.13 4.01 13.72
N ARG A 37 -1.81 4.69 12.60
CA ARG A 37 -2.36 6.03 12.35
C ARG A 37 -3.65 6.05 11.53
N ARG A 38 -3.72 5.38 10.37
CA ARG A 38 -4.87 5.38 9.44
C ARG A 38 -4.79 4.20 8.45
N PRO A 39 -5.05 2.95 8.86
CA PRO A 39 -4.91 1.79 7.97
C PRO A 39 -5.78 1.88 6.70
N LEU A 40 -6.95 2.52 6.81
CA LEU A 40 -7.87 2.76 5.69
C LEU A 40 -7.23 3.63 4.59
N LEU A 41 -6.45 4.65 4.95
CA LEU A 41 -5.85 5.54 3.96
C LEU A 41 -4.70 4.88 3.20
N PHE A 42 -3.94 4.02 3.87
CA PHE A 42 -2.78 3.37 3.27
C PHE A 42 -3.13 2.19 2.36
N ILE A 43 -4.24 1.49 2.63
CA ILE A 43 -4.67 0.34 1.81
C ILE A 43 -5.87 0.71 0.93
N GLY A 44 -6.87 1.38 1.49
CA GLY A 44 -8.10 1.72 0.78
C GLY A 44 -7.88 2.70 -0.37
N VAL A 45 -7.07 3.75 -0.18
CA VAL A 45 -6.80 4.73 -1.25
C VAL A 45 -6.10 4.11 -2.46
N PRO A 46 -4.97 3.38 -2.34
CA PRO A 46 -4.36 2.77 -3.51
C PRO A 46 -5.29 1.73 -4.15
N SER A 47 -6.04 0.95 -3.37
CA SER A 47 -7.05 0.03 -3.91
C SER A 47 -8.13 0.74 -4.71
N PHE A 48 -8.64 1.87 -4.21
CA PHE A 48 -9.61 2.68 -4.93
C PHE A 48 -9.05 3.23 -6.25
N VAL A 49 -7.79 3.67 -6.25
CA VAL A 49 -7.08 4.08 -7.48
C VAL A 49 -6.96 2.90 -8.46
N LEU A 50 -6.64 1.70 -8.00
CA LEU A 50 -6.63 0.50 -8.85
C LEU A 50 -8.00 0.21 -9.47
N ILE A 51 -9.09 0.37 -8.72
CA ILE A 51 -10.45 0.17 -9.25
C ILE A 51 -10.75 1.20 -10.35
N ILE A 52 -10.42 2.47 -10.12
CA ILE A 52 -10.60 3.53 -11.14
C ILE A 52 -9.82 3.20 -12.41
N LEU A 53 -8.57 2.76 -12.28
CA LEU A 53 -7.76 2.32 -13.42
C LEU A 53 -8.36 1.10 -14.12
N GLY A 54 -8.86 0.11 -13.37
CA GLY A 54 -9.56 -1.04 -13.94
C GLY A 54 -10.80 -0.64 -14.75
N ILE A 55 -11.61 0.29 -14.23
CA ILE A 55 -12.78 0.83 -14.94
C ILE A 55 -12.35 1.59 -16.21
N PHE A 56 -11.29 2.39 -16.13
CA PHE A 56 -10.76 3.10 -17.28
C PHE A 56 -10.35 2.13 -18.41
N PHE A 57 -9.61 1.07 -18.08
CA PHE A 57 -9.26 0.03 -19.05
C PHE A 57 -10.49 -0.76 -19.54
N ALA A 58 -11.51 -0.95 -18.70
CA ALA A 58 -12.75 -1.60 -19.10
C ALA A 58 -13.47 -0.79 -20.20
N ILE A 59 -13.54 0.52 -20.04
CA ILE A 59 -14.12 1.43 -21.04
C ILE A 59 -13.37 1.34 -22.36
N ILE A 60 -12.03 1.40 -22.34
CA ILE A 60 -11.19 1.26 -23.54
C ILE A 60 -11.45 -0.09 -24.24
N THR A 61 -11.51 -1.18 -23.46
CA THR A 61 -11.79 -2.53 -23.97
C THR A 61 -13.14 -2.59 -24.67
N LEU A 62 -14.17 -1.98 -24.07
CA LEU A 62 -15.52 -1.95 -24.62
C LEU A 62 -15.61 -1.13 -25.90
N GLN A 63 -14.91 0.01 -25.95
CA GLN A 63 -14.82 0.84 -27.15
C GLN A 63 -14.14 0.10 -28.29
N TYR A 64 -13.03 -0.58 -28.01
CA TYR A 64 -12.32 -1.39 -29.00
C TYR A 64 -13.21 -2.52 -29.56
N TYR A 65 -13.93 -3.20 -28.67
CA TYR A 65 -14.88 -4.24 -29.07
C TYR A 65 -15.98 -3.69 -29.97
N ASN A 66 -16.54 -2.52 -29.66
CA ASN A 66 -17.59 -1.91 -30.46
C ASN A 66 -17.12 -1.50 -31.86
N GLN A 67 -15.86 -1.06 -32.00
CA GLN A 67 -15.30 -0.66 -33.29
C GLN A 67 -14.88 -1.83 -34.17
N THR A 68 -14.29 -2.87 -33.57
CA THR A 68 -13.66 -3.97 -34.31
C THR A 68 -14.48 -5.24 -34.33
N HIS A 69 -15.50 -5.34 -33.48
CA HIS A 69 -16.23 -6.58 -33.15
C HIS A 69 -15.34 -7.73 -32.65
N VAL A 70 -14.05 -7.46 -32.39
CA VAL A 70 -13.09 -8.41 -31.85
C VAL A 70 -12.88 -8.11 -30.39
N PHE A 71 -13.10 -9.10 -29.53
CA PHE A 71 -12.92 -8.94 -28.10
C PHE A 71 -11.44 -9.11 -27.73
N PRO A 72 -10.76 -8.06 -27.27
CA PRO A 72 -9.33 -8.14 -27.04
C PRO A 72 -9.06 -8.77 -25.67
N ILE A 73 -8.88 -10.10 -25.66
CA ILE A 73 -8.70 -10.92 -24.46
C ILE A 73 -7.61 -10.40 -23.50
N PRO A 74 -6.42 -9.95 -23.94
CA PRO A 74 -5.39 -9.45 -23.04
C PRO A 74 -5.85 -8.26 -22.18
N TYR A 75 -6.63 -7.33 -22.76
CA TYR A 75 -7.15 -6.19 -22.02
C TYR A 75 -8.23 -6.61 -21.02
N ALA A 76 -9.09 -7.56 -21.38
CA ALA A 76 -10.10 -8.10 -20.48
C ALA A 76 -9.48 -8.78 -19.24
N ILE A 77 -8.38 -9.52 -19.43
CA ILE A 77 -7.63 -10.12 -18.32
C ILE A 77 -6.99 -9.03 -17.45
N LEU A 78 -6.44 -7.99 -18.04
CA LEU A 78 -5.83 -6.90 -17.28
C LEU A 78 -6.88 -6.17 -16.42
N VAL A 79 -8.05 -5.88 -17.01
CA VAL A 79 -9.20 -5.28 -16.32
C VAL A 79 -9.64 -6.14 -15.15
N SER A 80 -9.80 -7.46 -15.34
CA SER A 80 -10.25 -8.35 -14.28
C SER A 80 -9.26 -8.40 -13.12
N ILE A 81 -7.95 -8.48 -13.40
CA ILE A 81 -6.91 -8.46 -12.36
C ILE A 81 -6.96 -7.17 -11.54
N PHE A 82 -7.03 -6.01 -12.21
CA PHE A 82 -7.09 -4.71 -11.53
C PHE A 82 -8.35 -4.58 -10.66
N LEU A 83 -9.51 -5.01 -11.17
CA LEU A 83 -10.76 -4.95 -10.41
C LEU A 83 -10.78 -5.93 -9.24
N ILE A 84 -10.26 -7.16 -9.41
CA ILE A 84 -10.22 -8.16 -8.33
C ILE A 84 -9.29 -7.70 -7.22
N ILE A 85 -8.04 -7.31 -7.55
CA ILE A 85 -7.07 -6.84 -6.55
C ILE A 85 -7.57 -5.55 -5.89
N GLY A 86 -8.12 -4.63 -6.68
CA GLY A 86 -8.71 -3.39 -6.18
C GLY A 86 -9.86 -3.65 -5.22
N ALA A 87 -10.81 -4.53 -5.56
CA ALA A 87 -11.94 -4.86 -4.72
C ALA A 87 -11.53 -5.57 -3.42
N LEU A 88 -10.63 -6.56 -3.49
CA LEU A 88 -10.12 -7.25 -2.31
C LEU A 88 -9.37 -6.29 -1.38
N GLY A 89 -8.51 -5.43 -1.93
CA GLY A 89 -7.79 -4.43 -1.15
C GLY A 89 -8.73 -3.38 -0.52
N MET A 90 -9.76 -2.95 -1.25
CA MET A 90 -10.81 -2.05 -0.74
C MET A 90 -11.54 -2.70 0.44
N PHE A 91 -11.92 -3.97 0.31
CA PHE A 91 -12.57 -4.73 1.37
C PHE A 91 -11.68 -4.86 2.60
N MET A 92 -10.40 -5.21 2.43
CA MET A 92 -9.43 -5.29 3.53
C MET A 92 -9.23 -3.93 4.21
N GLY A 93 -9.15 -2.84 3.43
CA GLY A 93 -9.06 -1.48 3.96
C GLY A 93 -10.26 -1.10 4.83
N LEU A 94 -11.48 -1.45 4.39
CA LEU A 94 -12.71 -1.24 5.15
C LEU A 94 -12.73 -2.07 6.45
N VAL A 95 -12.37 -3.35 6.37
CA VAL A 95 -12.31 -4.25 7.53
C VAL A 95 -11.34 -3.68 8.58
N LEU A 96 -10.14 -3.27 8.18
CA LEU A 96 -9.16 -2.70 9.13
C LEU A 96 -9.66 -1.42 9.80
N ASN A 97 -10.52 -0.65 9.15
CA ASN A 97 -11.10 0.55 9.76
C ASN A 97 -12.22 0.24 10.76
N VAL A 98 -12.99 -0.81 10.51
CA VAL A 98 -14.13 -1.19 11.37
C VAL A 98 -13.67 -2.05 12.54
N LEU A 99 -12.67 -2.90 12.35
CA LEU A 99 -12.16 -3.85 13.34
C LEU A 99 -11.80 -3.22 14.71
N PRO A 100 -11.04 -2.12 14.81
CA PRO A 100 -10.70 -1.52 16.11
C PRO A 100 -11.94 -0.99 16.85
N ASN A 101 -12.95 -0.50 16.13
CA ASN A 101 -14.21 -0.05 16.72
C ASN A 101 -15.04 -1.24 17.23
N MET A 102 -15.03 -2.36 16.52
CA MET A 102 -15.71 -3.59 16.94
C MET A 102 -15.05 -4.22 18.16
N LEU A 103 -13.71 -4.32 18.16
CA LEU A 103 -12.94 -4.84 19.29
C LEU A 103 -13.12 -4.00 20.56
N LYS A 104 -13.18 -2.67 20.41
CA LYS A 104 -13.45 -1.78 21.53
C LYS A 104 -14.85 -2.02 22.12
N ARG A 105 -15.85 -2.28 21.29
CA ARG A 105 -17.23 -2.58 21.73
C ARG A 105 -17.33 -3.93 22.41
N ALA A 106 -16.77 -4.99 21.81
CA ALA A 106 -16.77 -6.33 22.39
C ALA A 106 -16.13 -6.35 23.79
N ARG A 107 -15.00 -5.65 23.96
CA ARG A 107 -14.34 -5.53 25.27
C ARG A 107 -15.21 -4.85 26.33
N LEU A 108 -16.09 -3.92 25.95
CA LEU A 108 -16.93 -3.19 26.90
C LEU A 108 -18.16 -3.99 27.35
N GLU A 109 -18.57 -5.01 26.59
CA GLU A 109 -19.68 -5.90 26.97
C GLU A 109 -19.23 -7.04 27.91
N ASP A 110 -17.92 -7.30 27.98
CA ASP A 110 -17.32 -8.30 28.89
C ASP A 110 -17.09 -7.76 30.33
N PHE A 111 -17.38 -6.49 30.63
CA PHE A 111 -17.27 -5.85 31.96
C PHE A 111 -18.62 -5.38 32.49
#